data_AF-A0A0Q3IB24-F1
#
_entry.id   AF-A0A0Q3IB24-F1
#
_cell.length_a   1.000
_cell.length_b   1.000
_cell.length_c   1.000
_cell.angle_alpha   90.00
_cell.angle_beta   90.00
_cell.angle_gamma   90.00
#
_symmetry.space_group_name_H-M   'P 1'
#
loop_
_entity.id
_entity.type
_entity.pdbx_description
1 polymer ?
#
loop_
_entity_poly.entity_id
_entity_poly.type
_entity_poly.pdbx_seq_one_letter_code
_entity_poly.pdbx_strand_id
1 'polypeptide(L)'
;MLLARASPTFLPSTSSSSTTPSSQTLPPSLSFGGRTQRGSGLAAASPNCVVRRPVMAAAAVPAAKLEDAEALIDSVETFIFDCDGVIWKGDKLIDGVPATLDLLRSKGKRLVFVTNNSTKSRKQYGKKFETLGLSVNEEEIFASSFAAAAYLQSIDFPKDKKVYVIGEEGILKELDLAGFQHLGGPTDGDKKIELKPGFYMEHDKDVGAVVVGFDRYFNYYKVQYGTLCIRENPGCLFIATNRDAVTHLTDAQEWAGGGSMVGAVLGSTKQEPLVVGKPSTFMMDYLAKK
;
A
#
# COMPACT_ATOMS: atom_id res chain seq x y z
N MET A 1 14.76 -4.92 10.31
CA MET A 1 14.21 -6.01 11.14
C MET A 1 13.88 -7.17 10.20
N LEU A 2 14.61 -8.27 10.31
CA LEU A 2 14.50 -9.44 9.43
C LEU A 2 13.16 -10.15 9.70
N LEU A 3 12.27 -10.22 8.72
CA LEU A 3 11.05 -11.03 8.81
C LEU A 3 11.31 -12.31 8.03
N ALA A 4 11.63 -13.38 8.76
CA ALA A 4 11.65 -14.73 8.20
C ALA A 4 10.35 -15.44 8.59
N ARG A 5 9.61 -15.94 7.60
CA ARG A 5 8.49 -16.87 7.81
C ARG A 5 8.87 -18.21 7.19
N ALA A 6 8.92 -19.25 8.02
CA ALA A 6 8.92 -20.64 7.54
C ALA A 6 7.48 -21.01 7.14
N SER A 7 7.29 -21.59 5.95
CA SER A 7 6.04 -22.26 5.58
C SER A 7 6.28 -23.77 5.60
N PRO A 8 5.40 -24.60 6.22
CA PRO A 8 5.52 -26.04 6.10
C PRO A 8 5.07 -26.52 4.71
N THR A 9 5.80 -27.49 4.18
CA THR A 9 5.53 -28.30 2.98
C THR A 9 4.06 -28.71 2.82
N PHE A 10 3.49 -28.45 1.64
CA PHE A 10 2.18 -28.94 1.19
C PHE A 10 2.30 -30.38 0.67
N LEU A 11 1.53 -31.31 1.25
CA LEU A 11 1.19 -32.58 0.62
C LEU A 11 -0.31 -32.55 0.24
N PRO A 12 -0.70 -33.06 -0.95
CA PRO A 12 -2.09 -33.08 -1.37
C PRO A 12 -2.79 -34.34 -0.84
N SER A 13 -3.97 -34.19 -0.23
CA SER A 13 -4.89 -35.31 -0.01
C SER A 13 -6.30 -35.00 -0.53
N THR A 14 -6.56 -35.62 -1.68
CA THR A 14 -7.80 -36.23 -2.19
C THR A 14 -9.13 -36.03 -1.44
N SER A 15 -10.09 -35.47 -2.19
CA SER A 15 -11.53 -35.83 -2.36
C SER A 15 -12.27 -36.67 -1.30
N SER A 16 -13.47 -36.20 -0.91
CA SER A 16 -14.71 -36.96 -1.04
C SER A 16 -15.97 -36.08 -0.86
N SER A 17 -17.07 -36.60 -1.39
CA SER A 17 -18.32 -36.00 -1.84
C SER A 17 -19.46 -35.92 -0.80
N SER A 18 -20.52 -35.20 -1.22
CA SER A 18 -21.95 -35.32 -0.82
C SER A 18 -22.33 -34.74 0.56
N THR A 19 -23.45 -34.06 0.80
CA THR A 19 -24.81 -34.20 0.24
C THR A 19 -25.65 -32.96 0.61
N THR A 20 -26.52 -32.50 -0.29
CA THR A 20 -27.69 -31.61 -0.03
C THR A 20 -28.81 -32.43 0.64
N PRO A 21 -29.81 -31.82 1.35
CA PRO A 21 -30.96 -31.26 0.62
C PRO A 21 -31.78 -30.13 1.30
N SER A 22 -32.55 -29.42 0.45
CA SER A 22 -33.94 -28.94 0.64
C SER A 22 -34.26 -27.92 1.77
N SER A 23 -35.22 -27.01 1.69
CA SER A 23 -36.13 -26.43 0.69
C SER A 23 -37.06 -25.46 1.47
N GLN A 24 -37.82 -24.62 0.75
CA GLN A 24 -39.06 -23.93 1.19
C GLN A 24 -38.87 -22.68 2.07
N THR A 25 -39.63 -21.57 1.95
CA THR A 25 -40.71 -21.08 1.07
C THR A 25 -40.96 -19.61 1.47
N LEU A 26 -41.25 -18.73 0.50
CA LEU A 26 -41.93 -17.43 0.72
C LEU A 26 -43.42 -17.67 0.99
N PRO A 27 -44.14 -16.74 1.68
CA PRO A 27 -45.11 -15.87 0.98
C PRO A 27 -45.36 -14.51 1.72
N PRO A 28 -46.45 -13.74 1.47
CA PRO A 28 -46.55 -12.73 0.42
C PRO A 28 -46.96 -11.32 0.91
N SER A 29 -47.09 -10.43 -0.07
CA SER A 29 -47.57 -9.02 -0.07
C SER A 29 -48.89 -8.72 0.65
N LEU A 30 -49.02 -7.48 1.16
CA LEU A 30 -50.30 -6.75 1.30
C LEU A 30 -50.10 -5.25 1.06
N SER A 31 -51.08 -4.64 0.38
CA SER A 31 -51.17 -3.22 0.03
C SER A 31 -52.30 -2.52 0.81
N PHE A 32 -52.56 -1.25 0.46
CA PHE A 32 -53.47 -0.23 1.02
C PHE A 32 -52.87 0.55 2.21
N GLY A 33 -52.92 1.87 2.32
CA GLY A 33 -53.54 2.95 1.53
C GLY A 33 -53.77 4.15 2.46
N GLY A 34 -53.66 5.38 1.96
CA GLY A 34 -54.34 6.56 2.55
C GLY A 34 -53.55 7.61 3.33
N ARG A 35 -53.41 8.78 2.69
CA ARG A 35 -53.65 10.17 3.17
C ARG A 35 -52.89 10.78 4.37
N THR A 36 -52.13 11.85 4.02
CA THR A 36 -52.07 13.21 4.61
C THR A 36 -52.03 13.42 6.13
N GLN A 37 -50.95 14.05 6.64
CA GLN A 37 -50.96 15.43 7.20
C GLN A 37 -49.57 15.87 7.72
N ARG A 38 -49.37 17.19 7.77
CA ARG A 38 -48.21 17.91 8.31
C ARG A 38 -48.08 17.71 9.82
N GLY A 39 -46.84 17.67 10.32
CA GLY A 39 -46.54 17.74 11.75
C GLY A 39 -45.04 17.83 12.00
N SER A 40 -44.61 18.99 12.49
CA SER A 40 -43.30 19.32 13.04
C SER A 40 -42.91 18.43 14.23
N GLY A 41 -41.60 18.14 14.37
CA GLY A 41 -41.01 17.84 15.68
C GLY A 41 -40.07 16.63 15.72
N LEU A 42 -38.78 16.92 15.93
CA LEU A 42 -37.75 16.08 16.53
C LEU A 42 -37.60 14.64 16.00
N ALA A 43 -36.70 14.46 15.02
CA ALA A 43 -36.15 13.14 14.70
C ALA A 43 -35.08 12.75 15.73
N ALA A 44 -35.38 11.68 16.45
CA ALA A 44 -34.50 10.99 17.38
C ALA A 44 -33.23 10.47 16.68
N ALA A 45 -32.10 10.54 17.40
CA ALA A 45 -30.83 9.96 17.00
C ALA A 45 -30.97 8.45 16.79
N SER A 46 -30.56 7.97 15.61
CA SER A 46 -30.41 6.54 15.34
C SER A 46 -29.17 5.99 16.05
N PRO A 47 -29.28 4.93 16.87
CA PRO A 47 -28.13 4.26 17.45
C PRO A 47 -27.72 3.13 16.49
N ASN A 48 -26.81 3.41 15.57
CA ASN A 48 -26.03 2.37 14.89
C ASN A 48 -24.70 2.94 14.41
N CYS A 49 -23.94 3.50 15.35
CA CYS A 49 -22.51 3.68 15.16
C CYS A 49 -21.84 2.36 15.51
N VAL A 50 -21.60 1.51 14.50
CA VAL A 50 -20.71 0.36 14.66
C VAL A 50 -19.30 0.92 14.79
N VAL A 51 -18.88 1.19 16.03
CA VAL A 51 -17.51 1.54 16.38
C VAL A 51 -16.65 0.32 16.03
N ARG A 52 -16.03 0.32 14.85
CA ARG A 52 -15.02 -0.69 14.51
C ARG A 52 -13.83 -0.45 15.44
N ARG A 53 -13.52 -1.45 16.27
CA ARG A 53 -12.37 -1.43 17.16
C ARG A 53 -11.10 -1.13 16.35
N PRO A 54 -10.20 -0.26 16.83
CA PRO A 54 -8.90 -0.09 16.19
C PRO A 54 -8.20 -1.45 16.19
N VAL A 55 -7.71 -1.85 15.01
CA VAL A 55 -6.77 -2.97 14.91
C VAL A 55 -5.51 -2.49 15.62
N MET A 56 -5.32 -2.95 16.86
CA MET A 56 -4.08 -2.76 17.59
C MET A 56 -2.95 -3.26 16.69
N ALA A 57 -2.03 -2.37 16.32
CA ALA A 57 -0.77 -2.80 15.73
C ALA A 57 -0.13 -3.79 16.70
N ALA A 58 0.10 -5.03 16.25
CA ALA A 58 0.82 -6.00 17.05
C ALA A 58 2.16 -5.37 17.46
N ALA A 59 2.43 -5.31 18.76
CA ALA A 59 3.70 -4.81 19.26
C ALA A 59 4.84 -5.59 18.60
N ALA A 60 5.84 -4.88 18.07
CA ALA A 60 7.00 -5.51 17.47
C ALA A 60 7.69 -6.39 18.52
N VAL A 61 7.68 -7.71 18.29
CA VAL A 61 8.46 -8.63 19.11
C VAL A 61 9.93 -8.25 18.94
N PRO A 62 10.68 -7.99 20.03
CA PRO A 62 12.10 -7.67 19.94
C PRO A 62 12.80 -8.80 19.19
N ALA A 63 13.59 -8.46 18.18
CA ALA A 63 14.38 -9.45 17.47
C ALA A 63 15.35 -10.11 18.45
N ALA A 64 15.24 -11.43 18.61
CA ALA A 64 16.19 -12.20 19.40
C ALA A 64 17.59 -12.04 18.82
N LYS A 65 18.60 -11.98 19.69
CA LYS A 65 19.99 -11.93 19.24
C LYS A 65 20.31 -13.23 18.51
N LEU A 66 20.93 -13.12 17.34
CA LEU A 66 21.36 -14.29 16.58
C LEU A 66 22.51 -14.97 17.33
N GLU A 67 22.27 -16.16 17.88
CA GLU A 67 23.30 -16.96 18.55
C GLU A 67 23.95 -17.98 17.59
N ASP A 68 23.18 -18.48 16.62
CA ASP A 68 23.65 -19.41 15.59
C ASP A 68 23.12 -18.99 14.22
N ALA A 69 24.03 -18.50 13.37
CA ALA A 69 23.70 -18.05 12.02
C ALA A 69 23.42 -19.22 11.07
N GLU A 70 24.12 -20.35 11.24
CA GLU A 70 23.96 -21.52 10.37
C GLU A 70 22.61 -22.16 10.59
N ALA A 71 22.22 -22.36 11.85
CA ALA A 71 20.89 -22.87 12.19
C ALA A 71 19.77 -21.99 11.64
N LEU A 72 19.89 -20.66 11.72
CA LEU A 72 18.92 -19.74 11.12
C LEU A 72 18.84 -19.93 9.61
N ILE A 73 19.99 -19.92 8.93
CA ILE A 73 20.05 -20.07 7.48
C ILE A 73 19.39 -21.37 7.04
N ASP A 74 19.68 -22.48 7.74
CA ASP A 74 19.13 -23.78 7.40
C ASP A 74 17.64 -23.90 7.72
N SER A 75 17.15 -23.18 8.74
CA SER A 75 15.73 -23.19 9.14
C SER A 75 14.76 -22.49 8.18
N VAL A 76 15.27 -21.74 7.20
CA VAL A 76 14.44 -20.93 6.28
C VAL A 76 14.84 -21.13 4.82
N GLU A 77 13.87 -21.03 3.93
CA GLU A 77 14.10 -21.12 2.49
C GLU A 77 14.32 -19.75 1.84
N THR A 78 13.75 -18.70 2.44
CA THR A 78 13.65 -17.37 1.85
C THR A 78 14.02 -16.30 2.86
N PHE A 79 14.89 -15.38 2.45
CA PHE A 79 15.27 -14.20 3.22
C PHE A 79 14.62 -12.96 2.62
N ILE A 80 13.95 -12.19 3.48
CA ILE A 80 13.33 -10.93 3.09
C ILE A 80 14.09 -9.79 3.76
N PHE A 81 14.79 -9.00 2.95
CA PHE A 81 15.63 -7.90 3.37
C PHE A 81 14.87 -6.58 3.26
N ASP A 82 14.95 -5.77 4.30
CA ASP A 82 14.79 -4.33 4.11
C ASP A 82 15.92 -3.80 3.23
N CYS A 83 15.75 -2.65 2.61
CA CYS A 83 16.77 -2.04 1.78
C CYS A 83 17.48 -0.87 2.49
N ASP A 84 16.75 0.20 2.78
CA ASP A 84 17.29 1.40 3.40
C ASP A 84 17.72 1.11 4.85
N GLY A 85 19.00 1.30 5.16
CA GLY A 85 19.58 0.97 6.47
C GLY A 85 19.98 -0.50 6.66
N VAL A 86 19.77 -1.36 5.65
CA VAL A 86 20.14 -2.80 5.69
C VAL A 86 21.05 -3.20 4.52
N ILE A 87 20.67 -2.87 3.29
CA ILE A 87 21.49 -3.07 2.09
C ILE A 87 22.38 -1.85 1.85
N TRP A 88 21.82 -0.64 2.02
CA TRP A 88 22.52 0.62 1.76
C TRP A 88 22.16 1.73 2.74
N LYS A 89 23.02 2.75 2.80
CA LYS A 89 22.73 4.08 3.34
C LYS A 89 22.92 5.10 2.22
N GLY A 90 21.83 5.71 1.76
CA GLY A 90 21.86 6.53 0.55
C GLY A 90 22.32 5.71 -0.67
N ASP A 91 23.45 6.12 -1.26
CA ASP A 91 24.05 5.47 -2.44
C ASP A 91 25.33 4.67 -2.11
N LYS A 92 25.52 4.31 -0.83
CA LYS A 92 26.63 3.44 -0.39
C LYS A 92 26.10 2.14 0.17
N LEU A 93 26.69 1.03 -0.24
CA LEU A 93 26.43 -0.27 0.38
C LEU A 93 26.87 -0.28 1.84
N ILE A 94 26.17 -1.07 2.64
CA ILE A 94 26.61 -1.41 3.99
C ILE A 94 27.65 -2.53 3.89
N ASP A 95 28.68 -2.44 4.72
CA ASP A 95 29.78 -3.41 4.74
C ASP A 95 29.27 -4.84 4.97
N GLY A 96 29.83 -5.79 4.23
CA GLY A 96 29.46 -7.22 4.32
C GLY A 96 28.21 -7.62 3.54
N VAL A 97 27.44 -6.68 2.98
CA VAL A 97 26.23 -6.98 2.20
C VAL A 97 26.52 -7.89 1.00
N PRO A 98 27.47 -7.59 0.09
CA PRO A 98 27.74 -8.48 -1.05
C PRO A 98 28.07 -9.91 -0.63
N ALA A 99 29.03 -10.06 0.30
CA ALA A 99 29.44 -11.37 0.82
C ALA A 99 28.29 -12.14 1.48
N THR A 100 27.38 -11.45 2.17
CA THR A 100 26.21 -12.06 2.80
C THR A 100 25.21 -12.57 1.77
N LEU A 101 24.91 -11.76 0.74
CA LEU A 101 23.96 -12.16 -0.30
C LEU A 101 24.51 -13.33 -1.13
N ASP A 102 25.81 -13.33 -1.43
CA ASP A 102 26.47 -14.42 -2.15
C ASP A 102 26.48 -15.71 -1.33
N LEU A 103 26.78 -15.63 -0.03
CA LEU A 103 26.70 -16.78 0.87
C LEU A 103 25.30 -17.40 0.86
N LEU A 104 24.26 -16.59 1.02
CA LEU A 104 22.88 -17.09 1.05
C LEU A 104 22.47 -17.71 -0.28
N ARG A 105 22.85 -17.10 -1.41
CA ARG A 105 22.62 -17.67 -2.75
C ARG A 105 23.37 -18.98 -2.95
N SER A 106 24.62 -19.08 -2.49
CA SER A 106 25.41 -20.33 -2.57
C SER A 106 24.79 -21.48 -1.77
N LYS A 107 24.04 -21.16 -0.72
CA LYS A 107 23.23 -22.10 0.07
C LYS A 107 21.82 -22.33 -0.50
N GLY A 108 21.56 -21.89 -1.74
CA GLY A 108 20.28 -22.09 -2.43
C GLY A 108 19.12 -21.28 -1.85
N LYS A 109 19.37 -20.22 -1.08
CA LYS A 109 18.31 -19.41 -0.47
C LYS A 109 17.74 -18.42 -1.46
N ARG A 110 16.41 -18.26 -1.45
CA ARG A 110 15.73 -17.21 -2.21
C ARG A 110 15.87 -15.88 -1.48
N LEU A 111 16.17 -14.81 -2.20
CA LEU A 111 16.30 -13.46 -1.64
C LEU A 111 15.19 -12.56 -2.16
N VAL A 112 14.63 -11.75 -1.28
CA VAL A 112 13.61 -10.76 -1.60
C VAL A 112 13.98 -9.44 -0.93
N PHE A 113 13.88 -8.33 -1.66
CA PHE A 113 14.26 -7.00 -1.21
C PHE A 113 13.03 -6.10 -1.12
N VAL A 114 12.64 -5.70 0.09
CA VAL A 114 11.43 -4.94 0.38
C VAL A 114 11.77 -3.54 0.86
N THR A 115 11.28 -2.51 0.18
CA THR A 115 11.46 -1.10 0.60
C THR A 115 10.13 -0.36 0.66
N ASN A 116 9.99 0.50 1.67
CA ASN A 116 8.86 1.41 1.78
C ASN A 116 9.02 2.68 0.93
N ASN A 117 10.17 2.88 0.28
CA ASN A 117 10.40 4.03 -0.57
C ASN A 117 9.72 3.85 -1.94
N SER A 118 8.73 4.69 -2.22
CA SER A 118 7.94 4.67 -3.45
C SER A 118 8.44 5.62 -4.54
N THR A 119 9.59 6.28 -4.35
CA THR A 119 10.13 7.24 -5.34
C THR A 119 10.63 6.60 -6.62
N LYS A 120 10.96 5.30 -6.58
CA LYS A 120 11.49 4.53 -7.71
C LYS A 120 10.60 3.33 -7.99
N SER A 121 10.49 2.97 -9.26
CA SER A 121 9.95 1.69 -9.72
C SER A 121 10.94 0.56 -9.43
N ARG A 122 10.48 -0.70 -9.49
CA ARG A 122 11.32 -1.89 -9.38
C ARG A 122 12.43 -1.89 -10.41
N LYS A 123 12.13 -1.53 -11.67
CA LYS A 123 13.15 -1.34 -12.71
C LYS A 123 14.21 -0.31 -12.36
N GLN A 124 13.82 0.81 -11.73
CA GLN A 124 14.77 1.81 -11.26
C GLN A 124 15.59 1.33 -10.05
N TYR A 125 15.00 0.52 -9.17
CA TYR A 125 15.74 -0.14 -8.10
C TYR A 125 16.71 -1.20 -8.63
N GLY A 126 16.34 -1.98 -9.65
CA GLY A 126 17.26 -2.92 -10.33
C GLY A 126 18.53 -2.21 -10.79
N LYS A 127 18.39 -1.07 -11.48
CA LYS A 127 19.53 -0.21 -11.86
C LYS A 127 20.35 0.30 -10.67
N LYS A 128 19.71 0.57 -9.53
CA LYS A 128 20.41 0.96 -8.30
C LYS A 128 21.25 -0.20 -7.76
N PHE A 129 20.67 -1.39 -7.67
CA PHE A 129 21.41 -2.61 -7.28
C PHE A 129 22.61 -2.84 -8.21
N GLU A 130 22.40 -2.75 -9.53
CA GLU A 130 23.48 -2.88 -10.52
C GLU A 130 24.60 -1.87 -10.32
N THR A 131 24.27 -0.58 -10.13
CA THR A 131 25.25 0.48 -9.86
C THR A 131 26.05 0.22 -8.59
N LEU A 132 25.45 -0.44 -7.60
CA LEU A 132 26.09 -0.83 -6.35
C LEU A 132 26.87 -2.15 -6.47
N GLY A 133 26.94 -2.76 -7.66
CA GLY A 133 27.66 -4.01 -7.89
C GLY A 133 26.91 -5.26 -7.44
N LEU A 134 25.59 -5.17 -7.24
CA LEU A 134 24.74 -6.30 -6.86
C LEU A 134 23.88 -6.74 -8.05
N SER A 135 23.96 -8.03 -8.39
CA SER A 135 23.07 -8.64 -9.39
C SER A 135 21.76 -9.03 -8.74
N VAL A 136 20.68 -8.30 -9.00
CA VAL A 136 19.34 -8.56 -8.44
C VAL A 136 18.30 -8.51 -9.56
N ASN A 137 17.49 -9.56 -9.69
CA ASN A 137 16.39 -9.61 -10.64
C ASN A 137 15.25 -8.69 -10.19
N GLU A 138 14.54 -8.10 -11.15
CA GLU A 138 13.42 -7.19 -10.85
C GLU A 138 12.31 -7.88 -10.03
N GLU A 139 12.12 -9.19 -10.21
CA GLU A 139 11.17 -10.02 -9.47
C GLU A 139 11.57 -10.24 -8.01
N GLU A 140 12.84 -10.06 -7.64
CA GLU A 140 13.30 -10.10 -6.25
C GLU A 140 12.97 -8.78 -5.51
N ILE A 141 12.50 -7.73 -6.21
CA ILE A 141 12.31 -6.38 -5.65
C ILE A 141 10.83 -6.08 -5.40
N PHE A 142 10.52 -5.75 -4.15
CA PHE A 142 9.19 -5.37 -3.67
C PHE A 142 9.23 -3.97 -3.08
N ALA A 143 9.13 -2.98 -3.96
CA ALA A 143 9.00 -1.59 -3.58
C ALA A 143 7.53 -1.25 -3.27
N SER A 144 7.29 -0.34 -2.33
CA SER A 144 5.96 0.15 -2.02
C SER A 144 5.28 0.90 -3.19
N SER A 145 6.05 1.39 -4.16
CA SER A 145 5.55 1.88 -5.45
C SER A 145 4.84 0.79 -6.26
N PHE A 146 5.41 -0.41 -6.30
CA PHE A 146 4.80 -1.58 -6.92
C PHE A 146 3.61 -2.10 -6.12
N ALA A 147 3.70 -2.08 -4.79
CA ALA A 147 2.65 -2.61 -3.91
C ALA A 147 1.28 -1.97 -4.17
N ALA A 148 1.23 -0.67 -4.51
CA ALA A 148 -0.03 0.00 -4.87
C ALA A 148 -0.64 -0.56 -6.16
N ALA A 149 0.17 -0.75 -7.20
CA ALA A 149 -0.28 -1.31 -8.47
C ALA A 149 -0.69 -2.78 -8.33
N ALA A 150 0.09 -3.57 -7.60
CA ALA A 150 -0.21 -4.97 -7.29
C ALA A 150 -1.51 -5.11 -6.47
N TYR A 151 -1.77 -4.20 -5.53
CA TYR A 151 -3.01 -4.18 -4.77
C TYR A 151 -4.21 -3.92 -5.67
N LEU A 152 -4.14 -2.91 -6.55
CA LEU A 152 -5.20 -2.61 -7.51
C LEU A 152 -5.48 -3.80 -8.45
N GLN A 153 -4.44 -4.52 -8.89
CA GLN A 153 -4.61 -5.76 -9.65
C GLN A 153 -5.33 -6.84 -8.83
N SER A 154 -4.97 -7.00 -7.56
CA SER A 154 -5.51 -8.07 -6.70
C SER A 154 -7.00 -7.92 -6.36
N ILE A 155 -7.55 -6.72 -6.53
CA ILE A 155 -8.97 -6.42 -6.28
C ILE A 155 -9.76 -6.21 -7.58
N ASP A 156 -9.18 -6.56 -8.73
CA ASP A 156 -9.75 -6.34 -10.06
C ASP A 156 -10.21 -4.88 -10.27
N PHE A 157 -9.34 -3.92 -9.91
CA PHE A 157 -9.67 -2.50 -10.01
C PHE A 157 -10.13 -2.12 -11.44
N PRO A 158 -11.27 -1.41 -11.60
CA PRO A 158 -11.85 -1.15 -12.92
C PRO A 158 -10.89 -0.42 -13.86
N LYS A 159 -10.72 -0.94 -15.08
CA LYS A 159 -9.76 -0.43 -16.07
C LYS A 159 -10.17 0.90 -16.71
N ASP A 160 -11.44 1.26 -16.62
CA ASP A 160 -12.00 2.56 -17.00
C ASP A 160 -11.78 3.63 -15.93
N LYS A 161 -11.39 3.25 -14.71
CA LYS A 161 -11.07 4.18 -13.62
C LYS A 161 -9.61 4.59 -13.62
N LYS A 162 -9.38 5.81 -13.12
CA LYS A 162 -8.06 6.43 -13.01
C LYS A 162 -7.57 6.44 -11.58
N VAL A 163 -6.25 6.51 -11.44
CA VAL A 163 -5.55 6.65 -10.17
C VAL A 163 -4.96 8.06 -10.07
N TYR A 164 -5.36 8.84 -9.08
CA TYR A 164 -4.69 10.11 -8.79
C TYR A 164 -3.52 9.87 -7.83
N VAL A 165 -2.33 10.31 -8.20
CA VAL A 165 -1.11 10.06 -7.44
C VAL A 165 -0.63 11.33 -6.74
N ILE A 166 -0.46 11.23 -5.42
CA ILE A 166 0.31 12.18 -4.60
C ILE A 166 1.61 11.46 -4.23
N GLY A 167 2.65 11.64 -5.04
CA GLY A 167 3.85 10.81 -5.01
C GLY A 167 4.76 11.07 -6.20
N GLU A 168 5.89 10.38 -6.24
CA GLU A 168 6.88 10.53 -7.32
C GLU A 168 6.76 9.46 -8.42
N GLU A 169 7.60 9.59 -9.46
CA GLU A 169 7.56 8.79 -10.69
C GLU A 169 7.53 7.27 -10.49
N GLY A 170 8.12 6.76 -9.40
CA GLY A 170 8.14 5.34 -9.12
C GLY A 170 6.75 4.71 -9.09
N ILE A 171 5.78 5.40 -8.48
CA ILE A 171 4.39 4.95 -8.42
C ILE A 171 3.76 4.97 -9.82
N LEU A 172 3.96 6.06 -10.57
CA LEU A 172 3.38 6.27 -11.90
C LEU A 172 3.85 5.17 -12.86
N LYS A 173 5.14 4.86 -12.86
CA LYS A 173 5.73 3.81 -13.72
C LYS A 173 5.19 2.42 -13.40
N GLU A 174 4.97 2.10 -12.13
CA GLU A 174 4.38 0.80 -11.75
C GLU A 174 2.90 0.72 -12.12
N LEU A 175 2.16 1.84 -12.06
CA LEU A 175 0.78 1.92 -12.55
C LEU A 175 0.71 1.73 -14.07
N ASP A 176 1.62 2.34 -14.83
CA ASP A 176 1.74 2.16 -16.28
C ASP A 176 2.01 0.69 -16.63
N LEU A 177 2.96 0.04 -15.95
CA LEU A 177 3.29 -1.37 -16.15
C LEU A 177 2.12 -2.30 -15.80
N ALA A 178 1.30 -1.93 -14.82
CA ALA A 178 0.08 -2.65 -14.45
C ALA A 178 -1.13 -2.34 -15.37
N GLY A 179 -0.97 -1.41 -16.31
CA GLY A 179 -2.02 -0.98 -17.24
C GLY A 179 -3.16 -0.24 -16.54
N PHE A 180 -2.82 0.67 -15.61
CA PHE A 180 -3.78 1.59 -15.00
C PHE A 180 -3.52 3.01 -15.49
N GLN A 181 -4.60 3.71 -15.84
CA GLN A 181 -4.54 5.13 -16.13
C GLN A 181 -4.28 5.92 -14.85
N HIS A 182 -3.42 6.92 -14.91
CA HIS A 182 -3.10 7.77 -13.77
C HIS A 182 -2.95 9.24 -14.16
N LEU A 183 -3.00 10.09 -13.14
CA LEU A 183 -2.74 11.52 -13.22
C LEU A 183 -2.15 12.01 -11.89
N GLY A 184 -1.65 13.25 -11.87
CA GLY A 184 -0.96 13.82 -10.72
C GLY A 184 0.54 13.54 -10.75
N GLY A 185 1.13 13.27 -9.59
CA GLY A 185 2.58 13.07 -9.47
C GLY A 185 3.39 14.36 -9.61
N PRO A 186 4.66 14.30 -10.04
CA PRO A 186 5.53 15.47 -10.12
C PRO A 186 5.02 16.61 -11.01
N THR A 187 4.23 16.31 -12.05
CA THR A 187 3.68 17.32 -12.98
C THR A 187 2.75 18.32 -12.30
N ASP A 188 2.18 17.94 -11.16
CA ASP A 188 1.28 18.79 -10.39
C ASP A 188 2.03 19.60 -9.31
N GLY A 189 3.37 19.53 -9.29
CA GLY A 189 4.23 20.13 -8.26
C GLY A 189 4.16 21.65 -8.14
N ASP A 190 3.95 22.33 -9.26
CA ASP A 190 3.89 23.80 -9.30
C ASP A 190 2.46 24.36 -9.36
N LYS A 191 1.45 23.46 -9.38
CA LYS A 191 0.05 23.87 -9.45
C LYS A 191 -0.37 24.58 -8.15
N LYS A 192 -1.18 25.63 -8.31
CA LYS A 192 -1.71 26.45 -7.22
C LYS A 192 -3.22 26.55 -7.34
N ILE A 193 -3.87 26.79 -6.20
CA ILE A 193 -5.31 27.03 -6.13
C ILE A 193 -5.55 28.53 -5.99
N GLU A 194 -6.51 29.05 -6.75
CA GLU A 194 -6.98 30.42 -6.57
C GLU A 194 -7.99 30.48 -5.41
N LEU A 195 -7.73 31.34 -4.43
CA LEU A 195 -8.62 31.52 -3.28
C LEU A 195 -9.42 32.80 -3.44
N LYS A 196 -10.58 32.71 -4.09
CA LYS A 196 -11.55 33.80 -4.24
C LYS A 196 -12.98 33.32 -3.95
N PRO A 197 -13.89 34.22 -3.53
CA PRO A 197 -15.29 33.85 -3.35
C PRO A 197 -15.88 33.20 -4.61
N GLY A 198 -16.56 32.06 -4.43
CA GLY A 198 -17.18 31.31 -5.52
C GLY A 198 -16.22 30.46 -6.38
N PHE A 199 -14.91 30.45 -6.08
CA PHE A 199 -14.01 29.53 -6.75
C PHE A 199 -14.38 28.08 -6.41
N TYR A 200 -14.52 27.27 -7.46
CA TYR A 200 -14.83 25.86 -7.37
C TYR A 200 -13.73 25.08 -8.08
N MET A 201 -13.05 24.19 -7.34
CA MET A 201 -12.01 23.34 -7.91
C MET A 201 -12.67 22.10 -8.49
N GLU A 202 -12.58 21.94 -9.81
CA GLU A 202 -13.00 20.71 -10.47
C GLU A 202 -11.96 19.59 -10.27
N HIS A 203 -12.47 18.36 -10.24
CA HIS A 203 -11.65 17.15 -10.26
C HIS A 203 -12.30 16.10 -11.16
N ASP A 204 -11.46 15.21 -11.68
CA ASP A 204 -11.88 14.13 -12.55
C ASP A 204 -12.74 13.09 -11.79
N LYS A 205 -13.98 12.90 -12.26
CA LYS A 205 -14.97 11.98 -11.64
C LYS A 205 -14.70 10.51 -11.97
N ASP A 206 -13.76 10.22 -12.88
CA ASP A 206 -13.29 8.86 -13.18
C ASP A 206 -12.16 8.41 -12.27
N VAL A 207 -11.68 9.26 -11.36
CA VAL A 207 -10.71 8.85 -10.33
C VAL A 207 -11.37 7.90 -9.34
N GLY A 208 -11.00 6.63 -9.41
CA GLY A 208 -11.47 5.57 -8.51
C GLY A 208 -10.49 5.24 -7.37
N ALA A 209 -9.28 5.78 -7.41
CA ALA A 209 -8.31 5.64 -6.32
C ALA A 209 -7.39 6.85 -6.21
N VAL A 210 -7.04 7.22 -4.98
CA VAL A 210 -5.97 8.16 -4.65
C VAL A 210 -4.85 7.39 -3.96
N VAL A 211 -3.67 7.36 -4.58
CA VAL A 211 -2.46 6.75 -4.02
C VAL A 211 -1.55 7.83 -3.47
N VAL A 212 -1.21 7.73 -2.19
CA VAL A 212 -0.34 8.68 -1.49
C VAL A 212 0.95 8.00 -1.05
N GLY A 213 2.06 8.55 -1.49
CA GLY A 213 3.41 8.17 -1.08
C GLY A 213 4.25 9.38 -0.70
N PHE A 214 5.55 9.17 -0.56
CA PHE A 214 6.48 10.27 -0.37
C PHE A 214 6.56 11.12 -1.65
N ASP A 215 6.46 12.44 -1.51
CA ASP A 215 6.40 13.40 -2.61
C ASP A 215 7.18 14.68 -2.26
N ARG A 216 8.30 14.94 -2.95
CA ARG A 216 9.04 16.22 -2.79
C ARG A 216 8.34 17.40 -3.44
N TYR A 217 7.38 17.13 -4.32
CA TYR A 217 6.55 18.12 -5.02
C TYR A 217 5.16 18.25 -4.34
N PHE A 218 5.07 17.89 -3.06
CA PHE A 218 3.84 17.96 -2.30
C PHE A 218 3.40 19.41 -2.10
N ASN A 219 2.14 19.71 -2.42
CA ASN A 219 1.58 21.05 -2.30
C ASN A 219 0.10 21.01 -1.93
N TYR A 220 -0.46 22.18 -1.63
CA TYR A 220 -1.88 22.31 -1.26
C TYR A 220 -2.83 21.89 -2.39
N TYR A 221 -2.47 22.14 -3.66
CA TYR A 221 -3.28 21.72 -4.81
C TYR A 221 -3.52 20.21 -4.79
N LYS A 222 -2.45 19.42 -4.60
CA LYS A 222 -2.53 17.96 -4.57
C LYS A 222 -3.38 17.44 -3.42
N VAL A 223 -3.24 18.03 -2.23
CA VAL A 223 -4.05 17.66 -1.05
C VAL A 223 -5.53 17.91 -1.33
N GLN A 224 -5.87 19.09 -1.86
CA GLN A 224 -7.25 19.43 -2.17
C GLN A 224 -7.82 18.52 -3.27
N TYR A 225 -7.08 18.29 -4.35
CA TYR A 225 -7.52 17.42 -5.45
C TYR A 225 -7.79 15.98 -4.94
N GLY A 226 -6.86 15.41 -4.17
CA GLY A 226 -7.04 14.09 -3.57
C GLY A 226 -8.21 14.04 -2.60
N THR A 227 -8.40 15.10 -1.80
CA THR A 227 -9.53 15.24 -0.87
C THR A 227 -10.87 15.20 -1.61
N LEU A 228 -10.99 15.96 -2.70
CA LEU A 228 -12.19 16.00 -3.53
C LEU A 228 -12.47 14.65 -4.17
N CYS A 229 -11.45 13.98 -4.72
CA CYS A 229 -11.60 12.63 -5.27
C CYS A 229 -12.15 11.66 -4.22
N ILE A 230 -11.54 11.60 -3.04
CA ILE A 230 -11.92 10.68 -1.96
C ILE A 230 -13.34 10.96 -1.45
N ARG A 231 -13.73 12.24 -1.34
CA ARG A 231 -15.01 12.63 -0.73
C ARG A 231 -16.19 12.61 -1.69
N GLU A 232 -15.95 12.92 -2.96
CA GLU A 232 -17.02 13.14 -3.93
C GLU A 232 -17.16 12.02 -4.96
N ASN A 233 -16.11 11.24 -5.26
CA ASN A 233 -16.22 10.12 -6.19
C ASN A 233 -16.68 8.85 -5.43
N PRO A 234 -17.83 8.26 -5.79
CA PRO A 234 -18.33 7.07 -5.09
C PRO A 234 -17.35 5.90 -5.14
N GLY A 235 -17.02 5.35 -3.97
CA GLY A 235 -16.12 4.20 -3.85
C GLY A 235 -14.65 4.51 -4.11
N CYS A 236 -14.25 5.79 -4.18
CA CYS A 236 -12.86 6.16 -4.38
C CYS A 236 -11.98 5.62 -3.25
N LEU A 237 -10.97 4.82 -3.59
CA LEU A 237 -10.05 4.23 -2.63
C LEU A 237 -9.02 5.26 -2.15
N PHE A 238 -8.72 5.27 -0.86
CA PHE A 238 -7.58 5.99 -0.32
C PHE A 238 -6.48 4.98 0.04
N ILE A 239 -5.38 4.98 -0.72
CA ILE A 239 -4.27 4.03 -0.59
C ILE A 239 -3.01 4.79 -0.18
N ALA A 240 -2.30 4.29 0.83
CA ALA A 240 -1.00 4.80 1.25
C ALA A 240 0.10 3.78 0.94
N THR A 241 1.18 4.21 0.27
CA THR A 241 2.32 3.32 -0.01
C THR A 241 3.04 2.92 1.27
N ASN A 242 3.09 3.80 2.28
CA ASN A 242 3.55 3.52 3.65
C ASN A 242 3.06 4.65 4.59
N ARG A 243 3.32 4.55 5.89
CA ARG A 243 3.02 5.60 6.87
C ARG A 243 4.26 6.01 7.69
N ASP A 244 5.45 5.85 7.12
CA ASP A 244 6.69 6.15 7.81
C ASP A 244 6.73 7.66 8.12
N ALA A 245 6.83 8.00 9.40
CA ALA A 245 6.77 9.39 9.86
C ALA A 245 7.99 10.20 9.37
N VAL A 246 9.13 9.53 9.25
CA VAL A 246 10.40 10.10 8.81
C VAL A 246 11.03 9.27 7.71
N THR A 247 11.92 9.90 6.94
CA THR A 247 12.73 9.27 5.91
C THR A 247 14.15 9.83 5.92
N HIS A 248 15.09 9.08 5.35
CA HIS A 248 16.52 9.41 5.33
C HIS A 248 16.94 9.75 3.89
N LEU A 249 16.72 11.00 3.49
CA LEU A 249 17.09 11.50 2.15
C LEU A 249 18.58 11.84 2.06
N THR A 250 19.18 12.19 3.20
CA THR A 250 20.60 12.47 3.36
C THR A 250 21.12 11.73 4.60
N ASP A 251 22.43 11.71 4.78
CA ASP A 251 23.10 11.12 5.96
C ASP A 251 23.10 12.05 7.18
N ALA A 252 22.69 13.32 7.03
CA ALA A 252 22.81 14.34 8.06
C ALA A 252 21.63 14.40 9.05
N GLN A 253 20.40 14.14 8.59
CA GLN A 253 19.21 14.27 9.43
C GLN A 253 18.02 13.48 8.88
N GLU A 254 17.02 13.28 9.74
CA GLU A 254 15.70 12.80 9.35
C GLU A 254 14.88 13.92 8.68
N TRP A 255 14.07 13.51 7.71
CA TRP A 255 13.14 14.37 6.96
C TRP A 255 11.72 13.84 7.11
N ALA A 256 10.72 14.70 6.91
CA ALA A 256 9.32 14.27 6.89
C ALA A 256 9.11 13.13 5.89
N GLY A 257 8.60 12.00 6.35
CA GLY A 257 8.35 10.81 5.53
C GLY A 257 6.96 10.79 4.90
N GLY A 258 6.66 9.73 4.13
CA GLY A 258 5.37 9.57 3.47
C GLY A 258 4.17 9.65 4.42
N GLY A 259 4.34 9.27 5.69
CA GLY A 259 3.33 9.39 6.73
C GLY A 259 2.87 10.84 6.96
N SER A 260 3.73 11.84 6.76
CA SER A 260 3.35 13.26 6.86
C SER A 260 2.39 13.67 5.74
N MET A 261 2.66 13.24 4.50
CA MET A 261 1.78 13.51 3.35
C MET A 261 0.44 12.78 3.48
N VAL A 262 0.48 11.52 3.92
CA VAL A 262 -0.73 10.74 4.23
C VAL A 262 -1.56 11.41 5.32
N GLY A 263 -0.91 11.94 6.36
CA GLY A 263 -1.57 12.65 7.46
C GLY A 263 -2.36 13.88 7.01
N ALA A 264 -1.85 14.64 6.02
CA ALA A 264 -2.56 15.80 5.47
C ALA A 264 -3.85 15.41 4.73
N VAL A 265 -3.83 14.32 3.96
CA VAL A 265 -5.01 13.80 3.25
C VAL A 265 -5.99 13.15 4.24
N LEU A 266 -5.48 12.43 5.24
CA LEU A 266 -6.30 11.87 6.33
C LEU A 266 -7.03 12.98 7.10
N GLY A 267 -6.34 14.08 7.45
CA GLY A 267 -6.94 15.18 8.21
C GLY A 267 -8.11 15.87 7.49
N SER A 268 -8.03 15.99 6.16
CA SER A 268 -9.03 16.65 5.33
C SER A 268 -10.20 15.74 4.90
N THR A 269 -9.95 14.44 4.79
CA THR A 269 -10.97 13.43 4.42
C THR A 269 -11.62 12.77 5.63
N LYS A 270 -10.92 12.69 6.77
CA LYS A 270 -11.25 11.88 7.96
C LYS A 270 -11.40 10.38 7.65
N GLN A 271 -10.80 9.91 6.57
CA GLN A 271 -10.80 8.50 6.18
C GLN A 271 -9.41 7.91 6.41
N GLU A 272 -9.36 6.69 6.96
CA GLU A 272 -8.09 5.96 7.10
C GLU A 272 -7.69 5.36 5.75
N PRO A 273 -6.42 5.47 5.35
CA PRO A 273 -5.94 4.84 4.13
C PRO A 273 -5.78 3.33 4.30
N LEU A 274 -5.94 2.61 3.20
CA LEU A 274 -5.41 1.27 3.08
C LEU A 274 -3.89 1.34 2.86
N VAL A 275 -3.12 0.74 3.76
CA VAL A 275 -1.65 0.75 3.68
C VAL A 275 -1.15 -0.51 2.97
N VAL A 276 -0.41 -0.34 1.87
CA VAL A 276 0.13 -1.47 1.08
C VAL A 276 1.58 -1.81 1.40
N GLY A 277 2.36 -0.84 1.88
CA GLY A 277 3.75 -1.06 2.33
C GLY A 277 3.84 -1.60 3.75
N LYS A 278 5.08 -1.84 4.22
CA LYS A 278 5.36 -2.29 5.58
C LYS A 278 4.74 -1.30 6.60
N PRO A 279 4.16 -1.76 7.72
CA PRO A 279 4.12 -3.14 8.22
C PRO A 279 2.97 -4.01 7.67
N SER A 280 2.24 -3.56 6.64
CA SER A 280 1.21 -4.38 5.99
C SER A 280 1.79 -5.71 5.51
N THR A 281 1.09 -6.81 5.75
CA THR A 281 1.49 -8.13 5.26
C THR A 281 1.18 -8.31 3.78
N PHE A 282 0.48 -7.37 3.14
CA PHE A 282 0.06 -7.49 1.74
C PHE A 282 1.19 -7.95 0.81
N MET A 283 2.37 -7.34 0.88
CA MET A 283 3.51 -7.74 0.04
C MET A 283 3.99 -9.17 0.35
N MET A 284 3.97 -9.58 1.63
CA MET A 284 4.35 -10.94 2.04
C MET A 284 3.31 -11.97 1.61
N ASP A 285 2.03 -11.63 1.73
CA ASP A 285 0.92 -12.51 1.34
C ASP A 285 0.83 -12.63 -0.19
N TYR A 286 1.18 -11.56 -0.92
CA TYR A 286 1.33 -11.57 -2.37
C TYR A 286 2.49 -12.47 -2.81
N LEU A 287 3.63 -12.37 -2.13
CA LEU A 287 4.80 -13.23 -2.32
C LEU A 287 4.49 -14.70 -2.08
N ALA A 288 3.77 -15.02 -0.99
CA ALA A 288 3.45 -16.39 -0.60
C ALA A 288 2.48 -17.10 -1.57
N LYS A 289 1.77 -16.35 -2.43
CA LYS A 289 0.84 -16.89 -3.43
C LYS A 289 1.50 -17.17 -4.78
N LYS A 290 2.75 -16.74 -4.98
CA LYS A 290 3.56 -17.03 -6.17
C LYS A 290 4.52 -18.18 -5.90
#